data_AF-A0A1Z7ZJA8-F1
#
_entry.id   AF-A0A1Z7ZJA8-F1
#
_cell.length_a   1.000
_cell.length_b   1.000
_cell.length_c   1.000
_cell.angle_alpha   90.00
_cell.angle_beta   90.00
_cell.angle_gamma   90.00
#
_symmetry.space_group_name_H-M   'P 1'
#
loop_
_entity.id
_entity.type
_entity.pdbx_description
1 polymer ?
#
loop_
_entity_poly.entity_id
_entity_poly.type
_entity_poly.pdbx_seq_one_letter_code
_entity_poly.pdbx_strand_id
1 'polypeptide(L)'
;MKKITFILSALFLTVFLSCDTESINEEPEQAANSNPNFRVASTSGKGMFSRASYDEPCMTTNLIAGQNDIAGTVSVDNDGENLIITYSTNGDWTIDLTHLSIGGCEEQWVPTTGSGNPKIGQFEHSEPHADGTTEVVYLISLDALTENYCFAAHAEVQGATGGETAWAEGPGFDGNSWAMYVEALLSDCDVAAADEEEEPPVK
;
A
#
# COMPACT_ATOMS: atom_id res chain seq x y z
N MET A 1 -19.99 76.62 -2.66
CA MET A 1 -20.07 76.16 -4.07
C MET A 1 -18.97 76.80 -4.90
N LYS A 2 -17.86 76.10 -5.15
CA LYS A 2 -17.10 76.04 -6.43
C LYS A 2 -15.75 75.38 -6.15
N LYS A 3 -15.52 74.31 -6.91
CA LYS A 3 -14.31 73.49 -6.92
C LYS A 3 -13.20 74.28 -7.65
N ILE A 4 -11.97 74.21 -7.15
CA ILE A 4 -10.79 74.64 -7.90
C ILE A 4 -9.87 73.42 -8.03
N THR A 5 -9.77 72.96 -9.26
CA THR A 5 -8.93 71.87 -9.74
C THR A 5 -7.56 72.45 -10.09
N PHE A 6 -6.48 71.82 -9.67
CA PHE A 6 -5.17 72.00 -10.32
C PHE A 6 -4.63 70.65 -10.76
N ILE A 7 -4.41 70.56 -12.05
CA ILE A 7 -3.88 69.45 -12.82
C ILE A 7 -2.36 69.54 -12.74
N LEU A 8 -1.69 68.44 -12.38
CA LEU A 8 -0.29 68.24 -12.76
C LEU A 8 -0.13 66.89 -13.47
N SER A 9 0.33 67.03 -14.71
CA SER A 9 0.77 66.01 -15.64
C SER A 9 2.01 65.27 -15.14
N ALA A 10 2.03 63.95 -15.22
CA ALA A 10 3.24 63.20 -15.59
C ALA A 10 2.84 61.82 -16.16
N LEU A 11 3.07 61.71 -17.46
CA LEU A 11 3.07 60.52 -18.28
C LEU A 11 4.13 59.52 -17.78
N PHE A 12 3.76 58.29 -17.43
CA PHE A 12 4.66 57.14 -17.53
C PHE A 12 3.88 55.92 -18.04
N LEU A 13 4.22 55.55 -19.26
CA LEU A 13 3.75 54.39 -20.00
C LEU A 13 4.59 53.19 -19.54
N THR A 14 3.99 52.18 -18.88
CA THR A 14 4.67 50.90 -18.60
C THR A 14 3.73 49.73 -18.81
N VAL A 15 3.85 49.16 -20.02
CA VAL A 15 3.96 47.73 -20.35
C VAL A 15 2.95 46.77 -19.70
N PHE A 16 2.08 46.23 -20.55
CA PHE A 16 1.35 44.99 -20.35
C PHE A 16 2.33 43.82 -20.14
N LEU A 17 2.26 43.17 -18.98
CA LEU A 17 2.66 41.78 -18.81
C LEU A 17 1.40 41.00 -18.47
N SER A 18 0.84 40.40 -19.50
CA SER A 18 -0.07 39.26 -19.42
C SER A 18 0.72 38.13 -18.75
N CYS A 19 0.24 37.68 -17.60
CA CYS A 19 0.63 36.39 -17.05
C CYS A 19 -0.63 35.53 -17.20
N ASP A 20 -0.66 34.71 -18.24
CA ASP A 20 -1.53 33.56 -18.29
C ASP A 20 -1.21 32.71 -17.06
N THR A 21 -2.19 32.46 -16.21
CA THR A 21 -2.09 31.36 -15.25
C THR A 21 -2.20 30.09 -16.07
N GLU A 22 -1.04 29.56 -16.47
CA GLU A 22 -0.92 28.19 -16.94
C GLU A 22 -1.55 27.26 -15.90
N SER A 23 -2.38 26.35 -16.40
CA SER A 23 -2.84 25.18 -15.67
C SER A 23 -1.62 24.36 -15.29
N ILE A 24 -1.17 24.48 -14.05
CA ILE A 24 -0.30 23.48 -13.45
C ILE A 24 -1.16 22.21 -13.43
N ASN A 25 -0.76 21.23 -14.24
CA ASN A 25 -1.21 19.85 -14.06
C ASN A 25 -1.02 19.54 -12.58
N GLU A 26 -2.13 19.36 -11.86
CA GLU A 26 -2.11 18.70 -10.56
C GLU A 26 -1.71 17.25 -10.82
N GLU A 27 -0.40 17.03 -10.94
CA GLU A 27 0.20 15.74 -10.66
C GLU A 27 -0.09 15.49 -9.17
N PRO A 28 -0.76 14.39 -8.81
CA PRO A 28 -1.19 14.17 -7.44
C PRO A 28 0.06 14.18 -6.55
N GLU A 29 0.04 15.01 -5.50
CA GLU A 29 1.09 15.08 -4.50
C GLU A 29 1.25 13.69 -3.86
N GLN A 30 2.18 12.91 -4.40
CA GLN A 30 2.64 11.67 -3.78
C GLN A 30 3.45 12.07 -2.54
N ALA A 31 2.93 11.72 -1.36
CA ALA A 31 3.72 11.72 -0.14
C ALA A 31 4.90 10.74 -0.34
N ALA A 32 6.06 11.30 -0.69
CA ALA A 32 7.26 10.54 -0.95
C ALA A 32 7.80 9.95 0.35
N ASN A 33 7.50 8.68 0.58
CA ASN A 33 8.34 7.81 1.40
C ASN A 33 9.74 7.80 0.75
N SER A 34 10.78 8.19 1.48
CA SER A 34 12.12 8.47 0.96
C SER A 34 12.95 7.23 0.63
N ASN A 35 12.34 6.03 0.67
CA ASN A 35 12.98 4.78 0.26
C ASN A 35 12.66 4.48 -1.22
N PRO A 36 13.64 4.53 -2.14
CA PRO A 36 13.40 4.23 -3.56
C PRO A 36 12.95 2.79 -3.81
N ASN A 37 13.17 1.90 -2.85
CA ASN A 37 12.78 0.49 -2.93
C ASN A 37 11.34 0.24 -2.49
N PHE A 38 10.60 1.29 -2.11
CA PHE A 38 9.27 1.15 -1.53
C PHE A 38 8.32 2.24 -1.99
N ARG A 39 7.15 1.85 -2.51
CA ARG A 39 6.11 2.78 -2.95
C ARG A 39 4.73 2.31 -2.47
N VAL A 40 3.85 3.25 -2.17
CA VAL A 40 2.48 2.97 -1.70
C VAL A 40 1.50 3.68 -2.62
N ALA A 41 0.42 2.99 -2.99
CA ALA A 41 -0.72 3.57 -3.70
C ALA A 41 -2.03 3.10 -3.08
N SER A 42 -3.03 3.97 -3.01
CA SER A 42 -4.34 3.64 -2.42
C SER A 42 -5.45 4.12 -3.33
N THR A 43 -6.57 3.39 -3.37
CA THR A 43 -7.74 3.79 -4.19
C THR A 43 -9.06 3.67 -3.42
N SER A 44 -9.95 4.63 -3.69
CA SER A 44 -11.32 4.67 -3.17
C SER A 44 -12.27 4.17 -4.25
N GLY A 45 -12.79 2.95 -4.08
CA GLY A 45 -13.70 2.31 -5.03
C GLY A 45 -13.10 1.09 -5.74
N LYS A 46 -13.94 0.11 -6.07
CA LYS A 46 -13.56 -1.12 -6.79
C LYS A 46 -13.08 -0.76 -8.20
N GLY A 47 -11.78 -0.56 -8.36
CA GLY A 47 -11.21 0.08 -9.54
C GLY A 47 -9.77 -0.32 -9.84
N MET A 48 -9.57 -1.60 -10.15
CA MET A 48 -8.83 -2.08 -11.33
C MET A 48 -7.45 -1.43 -11.60
N PHE A 49 -6.45 -1.79 -10.79
CA PHE A 49 -5.11 -2.02 -11.34
C PHE A 49 -5.12 -3.31 -12.15
N SER A 50 -5.68 -3.26 -13.36
CA SER A 50 -5.54 -4.37 -14.31
C SER A 50 -4.14 -4.28 -14.92
N ARG A 51 -3.22 -5.10 -14.39
CA ARG A 51 -2.14 -5.64 -15.19
C ARG A 51 -2.55 -7.02 -15.66
N ALA A 52 -2.53 -7.19 -16.98
CA ALA A 52 -2.80 -8.45 -17.65
C ALA A 52 -1.57 -9.35 -17.57
N SER A 53 -1.66 -10.47 -16.85
CA SER A 53 -0.98 -11.74 -17.19
C SER A 53 -1.30 -12.80 -16.10
N TYR A 54 -2.24 -13.71 -16.39
CA TYR A 54 -2.51 -14.97 -15.67
C TYR A 54 -2.88 -14.91 -14.17
N ASP A 55 -3.90 -14.09 -13.90
CA ASP A 55 -5.15 -14.32 -13.13
C ASP A 55 -5.21 -14.77 -11.65
N GLU A 56 -4.14 -15.11 -10.96
CA GLU A 56 -4.22 -15.32 -9.49
C GLU A 56 -2.97 -14.80 -8.78
N PRO A 57 -3.11 -14.02 -7.68
CA PRO A 57 -1.96 -13.66 -6.86
C PRO A 57 -1.23 -14.91 -6.41
N CYS A 58 0.10 -14.88 -6.39
CA CYS A 58 0.94 -16.00 -5.98
C CYS A 58 0.52 -16.55 -4.61
N MET A 59 0.08 -15.65 -3.73
CA MET A 59 -0.55 -16.02 -2.47
C MET A 59 -1.67 -15.04 -2.13
N THR A 60 -2.69 -15.54 -1.44
CA THR A 60 -3.73 -14.73 -0.83
C THR A 60 -4.03 -15.26 0.56
N THR A 61 -4.13 -14.37 1.54
CA THR A 61 -4.56 -14.68 2.90
C THR A 61 -5.68 -13.74 3.34
N ASN A 62 -6.46 -14.12 4.34
CA ASN A 62 -7.54 -13.28 4.85
C ASN A 62 -6.97 -12.08 5.61
N LEU A 63 -7.67 -10.94 5.53
CA LEU A 63 -7.47 -9.81 6.45
C LEU A 63 -8.50 -9.92 7.58
N ILE A 64 -8.06 -10.39 8.75
CA ILE A 64 -8.92 -10.72 9.88
C ILE A 64 -9.03 -9.52 10.82
N ALA A 65 -10.21 -8.90 10.86
CA ALA A 65 -10.56 -7.82 11.78
C ALA A 65 -11.13 -8.36 13.11
N GLY A 66 -10.78 -7.71 14.22
CA GLY A 66 -11.38 -8.01 15.53
C GLY A 66 -11.23 -9.47 15.97
N GLN A 67 -10.19 -10.17 15.49
CA GLN A 67 -9.89 -11.60 15.68
C GLN A 67 -10.85 -12.60 15.01
N ASN A 68 -11.99 -12.17 14.46
CA ASN A 68 -13.07 -13.10 14.08
C ASN A 68 -13.72 -12.81 12.72
N ASP A 69 -13.59 -11.59 12.20
CA ASP A 69 -14.29 -11.18 10.99
C ASP A 69 -13.32 -11.07 9.81
N ILE A 70 -13.69 -11.67 8.67
CA ILE A 70 -12.93 -11.50 7.43
C ILE A 70 -13.32 -10.14 6.82
N ALA A 71 -12.52 -9.11 7.10
CA ALA A 71 -12.72 -7.77 6.57
C ALA A 71 -12.25 -7.64 5.12
N GLY A 72 -11.44 -8.58 4.63
CA GLY A 72 -10.79 -8.47 3.34
C GLY A 72 -9.78 -9.58 3.07
N THR A 73 -8.83 -9.29 2.19
CA THR A 73 -7.69 -10.14 1.86
C THR A 73 -6.40 -9.32 1.83
N VAL A 74 -5.28 -9.99 2.07
CA VAL A 74 -3.95 -9.51 1.69
C VAL A 74 -3.39 -10.49 0.66
N SER A 75 -3.03 -9.97 -0.51
CA SER A 75 -2.49 -10.77 -1.61
C SER A 75 -1.06 -10.35 -1.94
N VAL A 76 -0.27 -11.28 -2.47
CA VAL A 76 1.08 -11.01 -2.95
C VAL A 76 1.20 -11.42 -4.41
N ASP A 77 1.81 -10.54 -5.20
CA ASP A 77 2.13 -10.72 -6.61
C ASP A 77 3.60 -10.32 -6.86
N ASN A 78 4.13 -10.64 -8.05
CA ASN A 78 5.49 -10.31 -8.45
C ASN A 78 5.48 -9.90 -9.94
N ASP A 79 5.92 -8.68 -10.24
CA ASP A 79 5.96 -8.18 -11.62
C ASP A 79 7.29 -8.37 -12.35
N GLY A 80 8.24 -9.05 -11.71
CA GLY A 80 9.62 -9.27 -12.16
C GLY A 80 10.62 -8.22 -11.67
N GLU A 81 10.16 -7.12 -11.05
CA GLU A 81 10.99 -6.06 -10.47
C GLU A 81 10.65 -5.82 -9.00
N ASN A 82 9.37 -5.92 -8.65
CA ASN A 82 8.82 -5.67 -7.33
C ASN A 82 7.93 -6.82 -6.88
N LEU A 83 8.00 -7.10 -5.57
CA LEU A 83 6.94 -7.76 -4.84
C LEU A 83 5.80 -6.76 -4.61
N ILE A 84 4.56 -7.17 -4.90
CA ILE A 84 3.37 -6.35 -4.80
C ILE A 84 2.49 -6.90 -3.68
N ILE A 85 2.36 -6.20 -2.57
CA ILE A 85 1.46 -6.58 -1.46
C ILE A 85 0.21 -5.71 -1.52
N THR A 86 -0.96 -6.32 -1.69
CA THR A 86 -2.23 -5.61 -1.80
C THR A 86 -3.17 -5.96 -0.66
N TYR A 87 -3.59 -4.95 0.09
CA TYR A 87 -4.70 -5.02 1.04
C TYR A 87 -5.98 -4.71 0.27
N SER A 88 -7.00 -5.55 0.38
CA SER A 88 -8.31 -5.32 -0.25
C SER A 88 -9.42 -5.63 0.74
N THR A 89 -10.40 -4.74 0.91
CA THR A 89 -11.53 -4.95 1.82
C THR A 89 -12.78 -5.49 1.11
N ASN A 90 -13.58 -6.25 1.87
CA ASN A 90 -14.85 -6.83 1.43
C ASN A 90 -16.04 -5.99 1.92
N GLY A 91 -17.15 -6.04 1.19
CA GLY A 91 -18.41 -5.42 1.62
C GLY A 91 -18.28 -3.91 1.89
N ASP A 92 -18.68 -3.51 3.09
CA ASP A 92 -18.68 -2.12 3.56
C ASP A 92 -17.44 -1.77 4.43
N TRP A 93 -16.44 -2.66 4.47
CA TRP A 93 -15.20 -2.40 5.20
C TRP A 93 -14.32 -1.40 4.44
N THR A 94 -13.69 -0.48 5.17
CA THR A 94 -12.72 0.49 4.64
C THR A 94 -11.43 0.46 5.46
N ILE A 95 -10.35 0.98 4.88
CA ILE A 95 -9.00 1.01 5.48
C ILE A 95 -8.68 2.46 5.84
N ASP A 96 -8.38 2.71 7.12
CA ASP A 96 -8.03 4.04 7.61
C ASP A 96 -6.51 4.21 7.76
N LEU A 97 -5.80 3.12 8.11
CA LEU A 97 -4.35 3.11 8.33
C LEU A 97 -3.79 1.72 8.05
N THR A 98 -2.64 1.63 7.40
CA THR A 98 -1.89 0.37 7.26
C THR A 98 -0.52 0.47 7.91
N HIS A 99 -0.07 -0.65 8.46
CA HIS A 99 1.27 -0.87 8.94
C HIS A 99 1.84 -2.14 8.29
N LEU A 100 3.03 -2.04 7.72
CA LEU A 100 3.73 -3.14 7.08
C LEU A 100 5.19 -3.18 7.56
N SER A 101 5.63 -4.37 7.94
CA SER A 101 7.04 -4.71 8.14
C SER A 101 7.33 -5.95 7.31
N ILE A 102 8.43 -5.96 6.55
CA ILE A 102 8.85 -7.09 5.73
C ILE A 102 10.37 -7.30 5.83
N GLY A 103 10.81 -8.56 5.82
CA GLY A 103 12.22 -8.89 5.79
C GLY A 103 12.44 -10.40 5.71
N GLY A 104 13.71 -10.84 5.71
CA GLY A 104 14.00 -12.28 5.80
C GLY A 104 13.48 -12.85 7.12
N CYS A 105 12.95 -14.08 7.14
CA CYS A 105 12.33 -14.68 8.35
C CYS A 105 13.29 -14.97 9.53
N GLU A 106 14.46 -14.36 9.57
CA GLU A 106 15.45 -14.45 10.64
C GLU A 106 15.09 -13.56 11.85
N GLU A 107 15.68 -13.82 13.01
CA GLU A 107 15.43 -12.97 14.17
C GLU A 107 15.73 -11.49 13.83
N GLN A 108 14.79 -10.59 14.20
CA GLN A 108 14.85 -9.12 14.02
C GLN A 108 14.28 -8.52 12.71
N TRP A 109 13.62 -9.29 11.85
CA TRP A 109 12.93 -8.74 10.65
C TRP A 109 11.75 -7.81 10.96
N VAL A 110 11.21 -7.94 12.17
CA VAL A 110 10.11 -7.13 12.69
C VAL A 110 10.44 -6.65 14.09
N PRO A 111 10.21 -5.36 14.41
CA PRO A 111 10.49 -4.84 15.73
C PRO A 111 9.53 -5.45 16.75
N THR A 112 10.05 -6.18 17.73
CA THR A 112 9.26 -6.80 18.80
C THR A 112 9.59 -6.24 20.19
N THR A 113 8.69 -6.45 21.15
CA THR A 113 8.96 -6.28 22.58
C THR A 113 9.81 -7.44 23.09
N GLY A 114 10.37 -7.32 24.31
CA GLY A 114 11.08 -8.44 24.94
C GLY A 114 10.19 -9.66 25.26
N SER A 115 8.86 -9.51 25.11
CA SER A 115 7.91 -10.61 25.25
C SER A 115 7.45 -11.17 23.90
N GLY A 116 8.04 -10.75 22.77
CA GLY A 116 7.69 -11.26 21.44
C GLY A 116 6.51 -10.60 20.73
N ASN A 117 5.84 -9.60 21.31
CA ASN A 117 4.76 -8.89 20.62
C ASN A 117 5.34 -7.89 19.60
N PRO A 118 4.76 -7.76 18.39
CA PRO A 118 5.22 -6.76 17.43
C PRO A 118 4.93 -5.34 17.94
N LYS A 119 5.85 -4.42 17.64
CA LYS A 119 5.71 -2.98 17.90
C LYS A 119 5.19 -2.30 16.63
N ILE A 120 3.89 -2.38 16.43
CA ILE A 120 3.20 -1.87 15.22
C ILE A 120 3.60 -0.43 14.88
N GLY A 121 3.61 0.48 15.87
CA GLY A 121 4.03 1.87 15.69
C GLY A 121 5.53 2.10 15.44
N GLN A 122 6.29 1.03 15.21
CA GLN A 122 7.70 1.04 14.81
C GLN A 122 7.92 0.27 13.49
N PHE A 123 6.86 -0.19 12.85
CA PHE A 123 6.96 -0.81 11.52
C PHE A 123 7.52 0.23 10.54
N GLU A 124 8.39 -0.25 9.66
CA GLU A 124 9.10 0.56 8.67
C GLU A 124 8.17 1.29 7.70
N HIS A 125 6.96 0.76 7.51
CA HIS A 125 5.97 1.32 6.61
C HIS A 125 4.65 1.52 7.34
N SER A 126 4.20 2.77 7.39
CA SER A 126 2.98 3.16 8.07
C SER A 126 2.39 4.36 7.35
N GLU A 127 1.17 4.24 6.83
CA GLU A 127 0.55 5.30 6.03
C GLU A 127 -0.95 5.41 6.34
N PRO A 128 -1.48 6.59 6.71
CA PRO A 128 -2.90 6.82 6.80
C PRO A 128 -3.52 6.91 5.39
N HIS A 129 -4.78 6.53 5.26
CA HIS A 129 -5.50 6.54 3.98
C HIS A 129 -6.70 7.48 4.03
N ALA A 130 -7.17 7.87 2.85
CA ALA A 130 -8.37 8.70 2.73
C ALA A 130 -9.62 7.91 3.14
N ASP A 131 -10.62 8.58 3.71
CA ASP A 131 -11.91 8.00 4.06
C ASP A 131 -12.51 7.21 2.88
N GLY A 132 -12.94 5.97 3.14
CA GLY A 132 -13.53 5.12 2.11
C GLY A 132 -12.53 4.36 1.24
N THR A 133 -11.24 4.37 1.58
CA THR A 133 -10.22 3.54 0.91
C THR A 133 -10.57 2.05 1.10
N THR A 134 -10.56 1.29 0.01
CA THR A 134 -10.86 -0.15 0.02
C THR A 134 -9.71 -1.00 -0.47
N GLU A 135 -8.68 -0.37 -1.03
CA GLU A 135 -7.51 -1.06 -1.56
C GLU A 135 -6.26 -0.20 -1.34
N VAL A 136 -5.20 -0.86 -0.85
CA VAL A 136 -3.87 -0.27 -0.61
C VAL A 136 -2.82 -1.23 -1.16
N VAL A 137 -1.96 -0.71 -2.03
CA VAL A 137 -0.93 -1.46 -2.75
C VAL A 137 0.44 -0.97 -2.31
N TYR A 138 1.28 -1.91 -1.90
CA TYR A 138 2.68 -1.73 -1.57
C TYR A 138 3.55 -2.39 -2.64
N LEU A 139 4.52 -1.63 -3.16
CA LEU A 139 5.51 -2.10 -4.11
C LEU A 139 6.85 -2.13 -3.40
N ILE A 140 7.45 -3.32 -3.28
CA ILE A 140 8.72 -3.56 -2.60
C ILE A 140 9.70 -4.13 -3.63
N SER A 141 10.84 -3.47 -3.83
CA SER A 141 11.85 -3.97 -4.76
C SER A 141 12.33 -5.37 -4.36
N LEU A 142 12.39 -6.28 -5.33
CA LEU A 142 12.89 -7.65 -5.09
C LEU A 142 14.35 -7.68 -4.63
N ASP A 143 15.15 -6.67 -5.02
CA ASP A 143 16.55 -6.54 -4.59
C ASP A 143 16.72 -6.30 -3.08
N ALA A 144 15.63 -5.89 -2.39
CA ALA A 144 15.61 -5.69 -0.95
C ALA A 144 15.20 -6.95 -0.16
N LEU A 145 14.81 -8.03 -0.84
CA LEU A 145 14.26 -9.24 -0.23
C LEU A 145 15.18 -10.45 -0.38
N THR A 146 15.01 -11.41 0.52
CA THR A 146 15.62 -12.74 0.45
C THR A 146 14.60 -13.75 -0.05
N GLU A 147 15.07 -14.88 -0.57
CA GLU A 147 14.20 -15.96 -1.09
C GLU A 147 13.08 -16.33 -0.10
N ASN A 148 13.44 -16.57 1.16
CA ASN A 148 12.47 -16.72 2.24
C ASN A 148 12.24 -15.37 2.91
N TYR A 149 11.00 -14.92 2.96
CA TYR A 149 10.64 -13.65 3.58
C TYR A 149 9.38 -13.77 4.42
N CYS A 150 9.31 -12.90 5.41
CA CYS A 150 8.22 -12.77 6.35
C CYS A 150 7.68 -11.35 6.29
N PHE A 151 6.37 -11.20 6.39
CA PHE A 151 5.77 -9.88 6.51
C PHE A 151 4.64 -9.83 7.54
N ALA A 152 4.55 -8.69 8.22
CA ALA A 152 3.55 -8.37 9.22
C ALA A 152 2.65 -7.29 8.62
N ALA A 153 1.50 -7.70 8.07
CA ALA A 153 0.53 -6.82 7.46
C ALA A 153 -0.63 -6.52 8.43
N HIS A 154 -0.61 -5.32 9.01
CA HIS A 154 -1.62 -4.83 9.94
C HIS A 154 -2.39 -3.65 9.35
N ALA A 155 -3.67 -3.53 9.70
CA ALA A 155 -4.52 -2.41 9.29
C ALA A 155 -5.44 -1.97 10.43
N GLU A 156 -5.76 -0.67 10.45
CA GLU A 156 -6.95 -0.16 11.13
C GLU A 156 -8.05 -0.04 10.08
N VAL A 157 -9.17 -0.73 10.32
CA VAL A 157 -10.28 -0.84 9.39
C VAL A 157 -11.58 -0.36 10.03
N GLN A 158 -12.47 0.18 9.22
CA GLN A 158 -13.79 0.62 9.68
C GLN A 158 -14.87 -0.29 9.08
N GLY A 159 -15.71 -0.86 9.94
CA GLY A 159 -16.83 -1.73 9.56
C GLY A 159 -18.17 -1.22 10.10
N ALA A 160 -19.21 -2.03 9.95
CA ALA A 160 -20.57 -1.68 10.36
C ALA A 160 -20.73 -1.44 11.87
N THR A 161 -19.89 -2.08 12.70
CA THR A 161 -19.94 -2.00 14.17
C THR A 161 -18.98 -0.97 14.76
N GLY A 162 -18.11 -0.36 13.95
CA GLY A 162 -17.05 0.52 14.43
C GLY A 162 -15.69 0.24 13.78
N GLY A 163 -14.68 0.95 14.27
CA GLY A 163 -13.29 0.71 13.91
C GLY A 163 -12.74 -0.52 14.61
N GLU A 164 -11.97 -1.32 13.88
CA GLU A 164 -11.30 -2.54 14.34
C GLU A 164 -9.83 -2.53 13.89
N THR A 165 -9.01 -3.34 14.54
CA THR A 165 -7.68 -3.69 14.02
C THR A 165 -7.77 -4.98 13.24
N ALA A 166 -6.95 -5.12 12.21
CA ALA A 166 -6.91 -6.29 11.34
C ALA A 166 -5.49 -6.75 11.04
N TRP A 167 -5.35 -8.06 10.85
CA TRP A 167 -4.08 -8.70 10.50
C TRP A 167 -4.26 -9.62 9.30
N ALA A 168 -3.26 -9.66 8.42
CA ALA A 168 -3.12 -10.77 7.48
C ALA A 168 -3.05 -12.09 8.29
N GLU A 169 -3.88 -13.05 7.92
CA GLU A 169 -3.95 -14.35 8.59
C GLU A 169 -2.69 -15.16 8.33
N GLY A 170 -2.18 -15.76 9.40
CA GLY A 170 -1.00 -16.61 9.37
C GLY A 170 -0.59 -17.03 10.80
N PRO A 171 0.64 -17.50 11.00
CA PRO A 171 1.14 -17.83 12.32
C PRO A 171 1.10 -16.63 13.28
N GLY A 172 0.85 -16.92 14.55
CA GLY A 172 0.90 -15.90 15.62
C GLY A 172 2.33 -15.58 16.01
N PHE A 173 2.57 -14.33 16.41
CA PHE A 173 3.82 -13.95 17.09
C PHE A 173 3.96 -14.67 18.44
N ASP A 174 5.20 -14.90 18.89
CA ASP A 174 5.53 -15.58 20.16
C ASP A 174 4.99 -14.89 21.42
N GLY A 175 4.56 -13.63 21.30
CA GLY A 175 4.03 -12.86 22.42
C GLY A 175 2.57 -13.17 22.78
N ASN A 176 2.11 -12.55 23.87
CA ASN A 176 0.75 -12.70 24.35
C ASN A 176 -0.20 -11.70 23.68
N SER A 177 -0.31 -11.77 22.35
CA SER A 177 -1.26 -11.01 21.54
C SER A 177 -1.82 -11.90 20.42
N TRP A 178 -2.78 -11.37 19.66
CA TRP A 178 -3.33 -12.05 18.48
C TRP A 178 -2.69 -11.58 17.17
N ALA A 179 -1.58 -10.86 17.26
CA ALA A 179 -0.86 -10.41 16.08
C ALA A 179 -0.34 -11.60 15.29
N MET A 180 -0.46 -11.51 13.97
CA MET A 180 -0.06 -12.54 13.03
C MET A 180 0.95 -12.00 12.03
N TYR A 181 1.68 -12.90 11.40
CA TYR A 181 2.53 -12.61 10.27
C TYR A 181 2.35 -13.68 9.21
N VAL A 182 2.92 -13.45 8.04
CA VAL A 182 2.89 -14.37 6.91
C VAL A 182 4.33 -14.76 6.56
N GLU A 183 4.54 -16.03 6.28
CA GLU A 183 5.78 -16.60 5.75
C GLU A 183 5.57 -16.96 4.28
N ALA A 184 6.52 -16.64 3.41
CA ALA A 184 6.41 -16.86 1.97
C ALA A 184 7.78 -17.04 1.31
N LEU A 185 7.78 -17.65 0.12
CA LEU A 185 8.96 -17.74 -0.73
C LEU A 185 8.78 -16.89 -2.00
N LEU A 186 9.84 -16.24 -2.47
CA LEU A 186 9.79 -15.51 -3.74
C LEU A 186 9.47 -16.45 -4.90
N SER A 187 9.97 -17.69 -4.83
CA SER A 187 9.65 -18.75 -5.80
C SER A 187 8.18 -19.19 -5.80
N ASP A 188 7.37 -18.86 -4.80
CA ASP A 188 5.92 -19.11 -4.83
C ASP A 188 5.24 -18.28 -5.95
N CYS A 189 5.89 -17.21 -6.40
CA CYS A 189 5.45 -16.38 -7.52
C CYS A 189 5.98 -16.82 -8.90
N ASP A 190 6.88 -17.79 -8.96
CA ASP A 190 7.50 -18.22 -10.22
C ASP A 190 6.62 -19.27 -10.93
N VAL A 191 5.67 -18.83 -11.75
CA VAL A 191 4.80 -19.72 -12.56
C VAL A 191 5.52 -20.43 -13.72
N ALA A 192 6.83 -20.25 -13.88
CA ALA A 192 7.61 -20.76 -15.02
C ALA A 192 7.84 -22.30 -15.03
N ALA A 193 7.33 -23.06 -14.04
CA ALA A 193 7.62 -24.49 -13.89
C ALA A 193 6.41 -25.43 -14.13
N ALA A 194 5.20 -24.93 -14.35
CA ALA A 194 4.00 -25.77 -14.40
C ALA A 194 3.62 -26.29 -15.80
N ASP A 195 4.23 -25.78 -16.88
CA ASP A 195 3.76 -26.03 -18.26
C ASP A 195 4.62 -27.02 -19.08
N GLU A 196 5.68 -27.64 -18.54
CA GLU A 196 6.53 -28.56 -19.31
C GLU A 196 6.26 -30.06 -19.12
N GLU A 197 5.33 -30.46 -18.25
CA GLU A 197 4.96 -31.88 -18.08
C GLU A 197 3.51 -32.12 -18.47
N GLU A 198 3.23 -32.43 -19.74
CA GLU A 198 2.27 -33.46 -20.21
C GLU A 198 2.07 -33.39 -21.76
N GLU A 199 3.08 -33.78 -22.54
CA GLU A 199 2.81 -34.32 -23.89
C GLU A 199 2.91 -35.85 -23.84
N PRO A 200 1.80 -36.60 -23.85
CA PRO A 200 1.86 -38.05 -23.90
C PRO A 200 2.43 -38.51 -25.25
N PRO A 201 3.28 -39.55 -25.29
CA PRO A 201 3.87 -40.02 -26.54
C PRO A 201 2.78 -40.49 -27.52
N VAL A 202 2.76 -39.85 -28.69
CA VAL A 202 1.93 -40.23 -29.84
C VAL A 202 2.22 -41.70 -30.19
N LYS A 203 1.18 -42.55 -30.10
CA LYS A 203 1.22 -43.93 -30.57
C LYS A 203 0.89 -44.02 -32.06
#